data_AF-A0A1G5ZHH1-F1
#
_entry.id   AF-A0A1G5ZHH1-F1
#
_cell.length_a   1.000
_cell.length_b   1.000
_cell.length_c   1.000
_cell.angle_alpha   90.00
_cell.angle_beta   90.00
_cell.angle_gamma   90.00
#
_symmetry.space_group_name_H-M   'P 1'
#
loop_
_entity.id
_entity.type
_entity.pdbx_description
1 polymer ?
#
loop_
_entity_poly.entity_id
_entity_poly.type
_entity_poly.pdbx_seq_one_letter_code
_entity_poly.pdbx_strand_id
1 'polypeptide(L)' 'MAAEGLTNRRYLWVPSLKAVFGGVMIFSGVHVWVADTPTKEARTAWIANLDKIAARKPTIVVPGHLI' A
#
# COMPACT_ATOMS: atom_id res chain seq x y z
N MET A 1 -6.50 -5.52 -5.85
CA MET A 1 -7.31 -4.34 -6.22
C MET A 1 -6.39 -3.23 -6.70
N ALA A 2 -6.86 -2.39 -7.62
CA ALA A 2 -6.15 -1.15 -7.99
C ALA A 2 -6.11 -0.18 -6.80
N ALA A 3 -4.95 0.40 -6.54
CA ALA A 3 -4.86 1.53 -5.62
C ALA A 3 -5.48 2.75 -6.31
N GLU A 4 -6.45 3.37 -5.65
CA GLU A 4 -7.21 4.47 -6.23
C GLU A 4 -6.31 5.68 -6.45
N GLY A 5 -6.38 6.32 -7.62
CA GLY A 5 -5.52 7.44 -7.98
C GLY A 5 -4.08 7.06 -8.34
N LEU A 6 -3.73 5.76 -8.40
CA LEU A 6 -2.38 5.27 -8.71
C LEU A 6 -2.43 4.13 -9.75
N THR A 7 -2.24 4.47 -11.02
CA THR A 7 -2.42 3.55 -12.16
C THR A 7 -1.55 2.31 -12.09
N ASN A 8 -0.32 2.43 -11.58
CA ASN A 8 0.71 1.39 -11.48
C ASN A 8 0.85 0.75 -10.08
N ARG A 9 -0.14 0.93 -9.19
CA ARG A 9 -0.09 0.39 -7.82
C ARG A 9 -1.24 -0.57 -7.54
N ARG A 10 -0.95 -1.68 -6.87
CA ARG A 10 -1.89 -2.76 -6.53
C ARG A 10 -1.59 -3.27 -5.12
N TYR A 11 -2.64 -3.68 -4.40
CA TYR A 11 -2.56 -4.47 -3.17
C TYR A 11 -3.71 -5.48 -3.12
N LEU A 12 -3.61 -6.52 -2.30
CA LEU A 12 -4.67 -7.50 -2.11
C LEU A 12 -5.12 -7.51 -0.65
N TRP A 13 -6.43 -7.45 -0.43
CA TRP A 13 -7.05 -7.69 0.86
C TRP A 13 -7.70 -9.07 0.84
N VAL A 14 -7.39 -9.92 1.83
CA VAL A 14 -7.93 -11.27 1.96
C VAL A 14 -8.76 -11.33 3.26
N PRO A 15 -10.10 -11.16 3.19
CA PRO A 15 -10.95 -11.05 4.37
C PRO A 15 -10.89 -12.26 5.31
N SER A 16 -10.86 -13.47 4.75
CA SER A 16 -10.82 -14.72 5.53
C SER A 16 -9.57 -14.84 6.41
N LEU A 17 -8.47 -14.18 6.02
CA LEU A 17 -7.21 -14.16 6.76
C LEU A 17 -7.00 -12.86 7.55
N LYS A 18 -7.88 -11.87 7.40
CA LYS A 18 -7.64 -10.48 7.80
C LYS A 18 -6.24 -9.99 7.39
N ALA A 19 -5.83 -10.35 6.18
CA ALA A 19 -4.47 -10.12 5.68
C ALA A 19 -4.45 -9.14 4.52
N VAL A 20 -3.43 -8.27 4.49
CA VAL A 20 -3.11 -7.43 3.33
C VAL A 20 -1.76 -7.83 2.74
N PHE A 21 -1.72 -7.98 1.41
CA PHE A 21 -0.50 -8.16 0.62
C PHE A 21 -0.25 -6.84 -0.12
N GLY A 22 0.76 -6.10 0.34
CA GLY A 22 0.92 -4.68 0.06
C GLY A 22 1.51 -4.35 -1.30
N GLY A 23 2.29 -5.24 -1.93
CA GLY A 23 3.06 -4.90 -3.13
C GLY A 23 3.85 -3.60 -2.93
N VAL A 24 3.94 -2.76 -3.95
CA VAL A 24 4.62 -1.45 -3.88
C VAL A 24 3.83 -0.40 -3.07
N MET A 25 2.74 -0.78 -2.36
CA MET A 25 2.08 0.13 -1.41
C MET A 25 2.71 0.10 -0.02
N ILE A 26 3.31 -1.02 0.40
CA ILE A 26 3.76 -1.26 1.78
C ILE A 26 5.21 -1.75 1.78
N PHE A 27 6.06 -1.05 2.52
CA PHE A 27 7.48 -1.34 2.70
C PHE A 27 7.76 -1.57 4.19
N SER A 28 8.76 -2.38 4.53
CA SER A 28 9.18 -2.64 5.92
C SER A 28 10.70 -2.53 6.05
N GLY A 29 11.20 -1.83 7.07
CA GLY A 29 12.65 -1.70 7.30
C GLY A 29 13.43 -0.89 6.25
N VAL A 30 12.75 -0.29 5.26
CA VAL A 30 13.36 0.47 4.16
C VAL A 30 12.56 1.73 3.82
N HIS A 31 13.20 2.67 3.14
CA HIS A 31 12.52 3.85 2.59
C HIS A 31 11.67 3.48 1.37
N VAL A 32 10.51 4.13 1.25
CA VAL A 32 9.61 3.97 0.10
C VAL A 32 10.22 4.53 -1.18
N TRP A 33 10.00 3.85 -2.30
CA TRP A 33 10.39 4.33 -3.63
C TRP A 33 9.35 5.33 -4.16
N VAL A 34 9.77 6.56 -4.44
CA VAL A 34 8.86 7.66 -4.84
C VAL A 34 9.11 8.20 -6.26
N ALA A 35 10.06 7.63 -7.02
CA ALA A 35 10.42 8.18 -8.34
C ALA A 35 9.25 8.15 -9.34
N ASP A 36 8.35 7.17 -9.21
CA ASP A 36 7.13 6.99 -10.01
C ASP A 36 5.86 7.50 -9.28
N THR A 37 6.00 8.14 -8.12
CA THR A 37 4.97 8.95 -7.45
C THR A 37 5.51 10.35 -7.11
N PRO A 38 5.93 11.14 -8.11
CA PRO A 38 6.74 12.34 -7.89
C PRO A 38 5.94 13.56 -7.42
N THR A 39 4.63 13.60 -7.65
CA THR A 39 3.78 14.75 -7.32
C THR A 39 3.24 14.68 -5.90
N LYS A 40 2.81 15.82 -5.37
CA LYS A 40 2.14 15.89 -4.07
C LYS A 40 0.83 15.11 -4.10
N GLU A 41 0.08 15.23 -5.18
CA GLU A 41 -1.23 14.59 -5.39
C GLU A 41 -1.10 13.06 -5.40
N ALA A 42 -0.07 12.52 -6.08
CA ALA A 42 0.20 11.09 -6.08
C ALA A 42 0.57 10.57 -4.67
N ARG A 43 1.36 11.33 -3.91
CA ARG A 43 1.69 10.96 -2.53
C ARG A 43 0.47 11.06 -1.59
N THR A 44 -0.38 12.06 -1.77
CA THR A 44 -1.67 12.14 -1.04
C THR A 44 -2.57 10.95 -1.36
N ALA A 45 -2.66 10.54 -2.63
CA ALA A 45 -3.40 9.34 -3.02
C ALA A 45 -2.80 8.07 -2.39
N TRP A 46 -1.47 7.96 -2.31
CA TRP A 46 -0.80 6.85 -1.61
C TRP A 46 -1.23 6.79 -0.15
N ILE A 47 -1.12 7.90 0.59
CA ILE A 47 -1.51 8.00 2.00
C ILE A 47 -2.99 7.60 2.18
N ALA A 48 -3.90 8.14 1.36
CA ALA A 48 -5.32 7.80 1.44
C ALA A 48 -5.60 6.30 1.21
N ASN A 49 -4.82 5.62 0.35
CA ASN A 49 -4.93 4.17 0.21
C ASN A 49 -4.37 3.42 1.42
N LEU A 50 -3.29 3.90 2.04
CA LEU A 50 -2.78 3.33 3.29
C LEU A 50 -3.78 3.47 4.43
N ASP A 51 -4.47 4.60 4.54
CA ASP A 51 -5.54 4.80 5.52
C ASP A 51 -6.69 3.81 5.32
N LYS A 52 -7.11 3.58 4.05
CA LYS A 52 -8.12 2.56 3.71
C LYS A 52 -7.66 1.14 4.10
N ILE A 53 -6.38 0.82 3.94
CA ILE A 53 -5.81 -0.47 4.35
C ILE A 53 -5.81 -0.57 5.89
N ALA A 54 -5.31 0.46 6.58
CA ALA A 54 -5.20 0.49 8.04
C ALA A 54 -6.58 0.43 8.73
N ALA A 55 -7.60 1.08 8.17
CA ALA A 55 -8.98 1.05 8.68
C ALA A 55 -9.60 -0.35 8.71
N ARG A 56 -9.08 -1.29 7.90
CA ARG A 56 -9.50 -2.70 7.91
C ARG A 56 -8.96 -3.48 9.12
N LYS A 57 -8.05 -2.89 9.90
CA LYS A 57 -7.39 -3.50 11.07
C LYS A 57 -6.81 -4.88 10.71
N PRO A 58 -5.92 -4.96 9.70
CA PRO A 58 -5.31 -6.22 9.31
C PRO A 58 -4.55 -6.83 10.49
N THR A 59 -4.67 -8.15 10.67
CA THR A 59 -3.85 -8.89 11.63
C THR A 59 -2.54 -9.37 11.00
N ILE A 60 -2.49 -9.42 9.67
CA ILE A 60 -1.32 -9.82 8.89
C ILE A 60 -1.07 -8.76 7.81
N VAL A 61 0.17 -8.27 7.74
CA VAL A 61 0.63 -7.31 6.72
C VAL A 61 1.87 -7.90 6.05
N VAL A 62 1.76 -8.19 4.76
CA VAL A 62 2.89 -8.67 3.95
C VAL A 62 3.38 -7.49 3.08
N PRO A 63 4.56 -6.90 3.38
CA PRO A 63 5.11 -5.81 2.56
C PRO A 63 5.59 -6.34 1.20
N GLY A 64 5.62 -5.48 0.18
CA GLY A 64 6.21 -5.85 -1.12
C GLY A 64 7.74 -5.77 -1.15
N HIS A 65 8.34 -4.99 -0.26
CA HIS A 65 9.78 -4.84 -0.10
C HIS A 65 10.12 -4.76 1.38
N LEU A 66 11.13 -5.52 1.80
CA LEU A 66 11.57 -5.60 3.19
C LEU A 66 13.07 -5.86 3.29
N ILE A 67 13.66 -5.36 4.37
CA ILE A 67 14.97 -5.76 4.91
C ILE A 67 14.77 -6.18 6.36
#